data_AF-A0AAP6B0C8-F1
#
_entry.id   AF-A0AAP6B0C8-F1
#
_cell.length_a   1.000
_cell.length_b   1.000
_cell.length_c   1.000
_cell.angle_alpha   90.00
_cell.angle_beta   90.00
_cell.angle_gamma   90.00
#
_symmetry.space_group_name_H-M   'P 1'
#
loop_
_entity.id
_entity.type
_entity.pdbx_description
1 polymer ?
#
loop_
_entity_poly.entity_id
_entity_poly.type
_entity_poly.pdbx_seq_one_letter_code
_entity_poly.pdbx_strand_id
1 'polypeptide(L)'
;MQITEALLSEPGEIRRFVQQAVDHWPHLLAIHFTLHSTEGVCGQQIQTFCSSFHRRVHERITERDHTVSPSAPVVLRWLREQHEGAPIRCLLLLSQTSVCHPRASVTVDEACSQVADLLQQTWPVISAGGQCRVERCFRVVRPDTSEQYVALKTAVQSLMPRGIATIIR
;
A
#
# COMPACT_ATOMS: atom_id res chain seq x y z
N MET A 1 4.53 9.92 13.16
CA MET A 1 4.56 8.80 12.20
C MET A 1 3.49 7.80 12.63
N GLN A 2 2.47 7.57 11.80
CA GLN A 2 1.38 6.64 12.11
C GLN A 2 1.32 5.58 11.01
N ILE A 3 1.67 4.35 11.36
CA ILE A 3 1.47 3.15 10.53
C ILE A 3 0.24 2.45 11.06
N THR A 4 -0.74 2.19 10.20
CA THR A 4 -1.89 1.36 10.55
C THR A 4 -1.88 0.14 9.65
N GLU A 5 -1.55 -1.01 10.24
CA GLU A 5 -1.66 -2.32 9.62
C GLU A 5 -3.01 -2.93 10.00
N ALA A 6 -3.73 -3.44 9.01
CA ALA A 6 -4.89 -4.30 9.25
C ALA A 6 -4.63 -5.68 8.66
N LEU A 7 -4.71 -6.70 9.51
CA LEU A 7 -4.67 -8.10 9.11
C LEU A 7 -6.05 -8.47 8.57
N LEU A 8 -6.10 -9.05 7.37
CA LEU A 8 -7.35 -9.33 6.65
C LEU A 8 -8.07 -10.58 7.23
N SER A 9 -8.97 -10.40 8.21
CA SER A 9 -9.72 -11.53 8.79
C SER A 9 -11.09 -11.73 8.13
N GLU A 10 -11.85 -10.66 7.88
CA GLU A 10 -13.21 -10.77 7.33
C GLU A 10 -13.47 -9.85 6.13
N PRO A 11 -14.14 -10.33 5.05
CA PRO A 11 -14.48 -9.53 3.87
C PRO A 11 -15.14 -8.16 4.17
N GLY A 12 -15.94 -8.08 5.24
CA GLY A 12 -16.59 -6.85 5.68
C GLY A 12 -15.62 -5.80 6.23
N GLU A 13 -14.62 -6.22 6.99
CA GLU A 13 -13.58 -5.34 7.56
C GLU A 13 -12.72 -4.74 6.46
N ILE A 14 -12.36 -5.55 5.47
CA ILE A 14 -11.55 -5.14 4.32
C ILE A 14 -12.26 -4.02 3.53
N ARG A 15 -13.55 -4.20 3.24
CA ARG A 15 -14.36 -3.18 2.56
C ARG A 15 -14.43 -1.90 3.37
N ARG A 16 -14.68 -2.00 4.68
CA ARG A 16 -14.73 -0.83 5.57
C ARG A 16 -13.39 -0.11 5.63
N PHE A 17 -12.27 -0.82 5.69
CA PHE A 17 -10.94 -0.22 5.74
C PHE A 17 -10.64 0.62 4.48
N VAL A 18 -10.91 0.06 3.31
CA VAL A 18 -10.72 0.78 2.03
C VAL A 18 -11.70 1.94 1.91
N GLN A 19 -12.94 1.74 2.32
CA GLN A 19 -13.95 2.81 2.30
C GLN A 19 -13.54 3.96 3.24
N GLN A 20 -13.09 3.66 4.46
CA GLN A 20 -12.57 4.66 5.40
C GLN A 20 -11.37 5.41 4.82
N ALA A 21 -10.48 4.75 4.09
CA ALA A 21 -9.36 5.41 3.42
C ALA A 21 -9.83 6.36 2.30
N VAL A 22 -10.80 5.94 1.49
CA VAL A 22 -11.42 6.77 0.44
C VAL A 22 -12.24 7.92 1.03
N ASP A 23 -12.87 7.73 2.20
CA ASP A 23 -13.59 8.76 2.96
C ASP A 23 -12.65 9.77 3.59
N HIS A 24 -11.48 9.33 4.03
CA HIS A 24 -10.50 10.17 4.69
C HIS A 24 -9.60 10.95 3.71
N TRP A 25 -9.27 10.38 2.55
CA TRP A 25 -8.38 11.01 1.57
C TRP A 25 -9.12 11.34 0.26
N PRO A 26 -9.33 12.64 -0.07
CA PRO A 26 -9.95 13.07 -1.31
C PRO A 26 -9.20 12.63 -2.58
N HIS A 27 -7.88 12.47 -2.46
CA HIS A 27 -7.00 11.94 -3.50
C HIS A 27 -6.23 10.75 -2.93
N LEU A 28 -6.80 9.55 -3.09
CA LEU A 28 -6.20 8.31 -2.63
C LEU A 28 -5.30 7.72 -3.72
N LEU A 29 -4.10 7.31 -3.34
CA LEU A 29 -3.24 6.43 -4.10
C LEU A 29 -3.31 5.04 -3.46
N ALA A 30 -3.59 4.02 -4.26
CA ALA A 30 -3.54 2.64 -3.83
C ALA A 30 -2.57 1.85 -4.71
N ILE A 31 -1.69 1.05 -4.12
CA ILE A 31 -0.71 0.24 -4.84
C ILE A 31 -0.89 -1.21 -4.43
N HIS A 32 -1.25 -2.05 -5.40
CA HIS A 32 -1.33 -3.49 -5.25
C HIS A 32 -0.01 -4.12 -5.69
N PHE A 33 0.57 -4.96 -4.83
CA PHE A 33 1.88 -5.57 -5.06
C PHE A 33 1.96 -6.94 -4.39
N THR A 34 2.93 -7.76 -4.81
CA THR A 34 3.25 -9.05 -4.20
C THR A 34 4.64 -9.05 -3.59
N LEU A 35 4.79 -9.74 -2.46
CA LEU A 35 6.06 -9.99 -1.81
C LEU A 35 6.39 -11.49 -1.95
N HIS A 36 7.49 -11.78 -2.62
CA HIS A 36 8.05 -13.11 -2.78
C HIS A 36 9.26 -13.27 -1.88
N SER A 37 9.46 -14.46 -1.32
CA SER A 37 10.69 -14.83 -0.63
C SER A 37 11.00 -16.30 -0.90
N THR A 38 12.29 -16.63 -1.01
CA THR A 38 12.75 -18.02 -1.17
C THR A 38 12.66 -18.82 0.14
N GLU A 39 12.67 -18.14 1.28
CA GLU A 39 12.67 -18.76 2.63
C GLU A 39 11.29 -18.66 3.31
N GLY A 40 10.28 -18.19 2.58
CA GLY A 40 8.98 -17.83 3.14
C GLY A 40 8.98 -16.42 3.74
N VAL A 41 7.78 -15.90 4.00
CA VAL A 41 7.60 -14.54 4.53
C VAL A 41 7.04 -14.62 5.95
N CYS A 42 7.81 -14.17 6.93
CA CYS A 42 7.39 -14.14 8.33
C CYS A 42 6.90 -12.75 8.77
N GLY A 43 6.13 -12.69 9.86
CA GLY A 43 5.60 -11.44 10.40
C GLY A 43 6.68 -10.39 10.73
N GLN A 44 7.85 -10.83 11.20
CA GLN A 44 8.96 -9.93 11.52
C GLN A 44 9.52 -9.24 10.26
N GLN A 45 9.65 -9.97 9.14
CA GLN A 45 10.10 -9.37 7.88
C GLN A 45 9.10 -8.33 7.37
N ILE A 46 7.79 -8.61 7.50
CA ILE A 46 6.74 -7.65 7.14
C ILE A 46 6.83 -6.39 8.00
N GLN A 47 6.97 -6.52 9.32
CA GLN A 47 7.09 -5.36 10.20
C GLN A 47 8.33 -4.51 9.89
N THR A 48 9.47 -5.16 9.65
CA THR A 48 10.71 -4.49 9.24
C THR A 48 10.55 -3.81 7.88
N PHE A 49 9.80 -4.42 6.95
CA PHE A 49 9.48 -3.86 5.64
C PHE A 49 8.62 -2.62 5.73
N CYS A 50 7.49 -2.68 6.45
CA CYS A 50 6.61 -1.55 6.67
C CYS A 50 7.36 -0.35 7.30
N SER A 51 8.18 -0.62 8.31
CA SER A 51 8.95 0.41 9.01
C SER A 51 10.03 1.02 8.12
N SER A 52 10.80 0.19 7.41
CA SER A 52 11.85 0.63 6.48
C SER A 52 11.29 1.43 5.31
N PHE A 53 10.17 0.98 4.75
CA PHE A 53 9.51 1.66 3.65
C PHE A 53 8.94 3.00 4.08
N HIS A 54 8.26 3.06 5.23
CA HIS A 54 7.72 4.32 5.77
C HIS A 54 8.84 5.35 5.93
N ARG A 55 9.96 4.95 6.55
CA ARG A 55 11.14 5.80 6.70
C ARG A 55 11.64 6.33 5.35
N ARG A 56 11.81 5.47 4.35
CA ARG A 56 12.28 5.86 3.01
C ARG A 56 11.31 6.83 2.30
N VAL A 57 10.00 6.60 2.42
CA VAL A 57 8.99 7.53 1.88
C VAL A 57 9.07 8.88 2.60
N HIS A 58 9.20 8.88 3.92
CA HIS A 58 9.30 10.11 4.71
C HIS A 58 10.57 10.90 4.41
N GLU A 59 11.73 10.23 4.32
CA GLU A 59 13.00 10.81 3.91
C GLU A 59 12.87 11.47 2.54
N ARG A 60 12.30 10.77 1.56
CA ARG A 60 12.14 11.30 0.19
C ARG A 60 11.22 12.51 0.11
N ILE A 61 10.18 12.56 0.93
CA ILE A 61 9.29 13.72 1.03
C ILE A 61 10.02 14.89 1.68
N THR A 62 10.73 14.64 2.78
CA THR A 62 11.53 15.66 3.48
C THR A 62 12.64 16.21 2.59
N GLU A 63 13.31 15.35 1.80
CA GLU A 63 14.32 15.72 0.81
C GLU A 63 13.72 16.48 -0.39
N ARG A 64 12.41 16.41 -0.63
CA ARG A 64 11.79 17.29 -1.63
C ARG A 64 11.44 18.65 -1.05
N ASP A 65 11.07 18.70 0.21
CA ASP A 65 10.51 19.88 0.87
C ASP A 65 11.59 20.80 1.49
N HIS A 66 12.81 20.81 0.95
CA HIS A 66 13.98 21.57 1.45
C HIS A 66 13.80 23.10 1.62
N THR A 67 12.59 23.65 1.45
CA THR A 67 12.30 25.09 1.57
C THR A 67 10.96 25.39 2.25
N VAL A 68 10.81 25.02 3.54
CA VAL A 68 9.84 25.58 4.53
C VAL A 68 8.70 24.65 4.95
N SER A 69 8.60 24.50 6.27
CA SER A 69 7.60 23.81 7.10
C SER A 69 7.67 22.28 7.15
N PRO A 70 7.48 21.68 8.35
CA PRO A 70 7.40 20.24 8.48
C PRO A 70 6.15 19.76 7.73
N SER A 71 6.37 18.96 6.68
CA SER A 71 5.28 18.30 5.98
C SER A 71 4.45 17.45 6.93
N ALA A 72 3.13 17.50 6.74
CA ALA A 72 2.20 16.73 7.54
C ALA A 72 2.60 15.25 7.57
N PRO A 73 2.45 14.55 8.70
CA PRO A 73 2.91 13.17 8.82
C PRO A 73 2.26 12.29 7.75
N VAL A 74 3.10 11.57 7.01
CA VAL A 74 2.64 10.60 6.02
C VAL A 74 1.94 9.47 6.74
N VAL A 75 0.63 9.34 6.51
CA VAL A 75 -0.17 8.24 7.01
C VAL A 75 -0.21 7.16 5.93
N LEU A 76 0.41 6.03 6.23
CA LEU A 76 0.37 4.84 5.37
C LEU A 76 -0.54 3.79 5.99
N ARG A 77 -1.43 3.24 5.17
CA ARG A 77 -2.37 2.19 5.55
C ARG A 77 -2.11 0.96 4.70
N TRP A 78 -2.01 -0.20 5.34
CA TRP A 78 -1.58 -1.43 4.68
C TRP A 78 -2.58 -2.55 4.93
N LEU A 79 -2.82 -3.34 3.89
CA LEU A 79 -3.59 -4.57 3.91
C LEU A 79 -2.74 -5.69 3.32
N ARG A 80 -2.74 -6.87 3.94
CA ARG A 80 -2.03 -8.05 3.44
C ARG A 80 -2.83 -9.32 3.62
N GLU A 81 -2.66 -10.26 2.71
CA GLU A 81 -3.28 -11.58 2.79
C GLU A 81 -2.83 -12.33 4.07
N GLN A 82 -3.77 -13.07 4.67
CA GLN A 82 -3.58 -13.81 5.93
C GLN A 82 -3.03 -15.24 5.77
N HIS A 83 -2.54 -15.64 4.58
CA HIS A 83 -1.93 -16.96 4.43
C HIS A 83 -0.42 -16.95 4.71
N GLU A 84 0.08 -18.04 5.29
CA GLU A 84 1.52 -18.30 5.39
C GLU A 84 2.01 -18.87 4.06
N GLY A 85 3.00 -18.21 3.44
CA GLY A 85 3.55 -18.61 2.15
C GLY A 85 4.09 -17.42 1.34
N ALA A 86 4.63 -17.71 0.16
CA ALA A 86 5.02 -16.72 -0.83
C ALA A 86 4.41 -17.11 -2.19
N PRO A 87 3.84 -16.17 -2.97
CA PRO A 87 3.77 -14.73 -2.71
C PRO A 87 2.66 -14.28 -1.75
N ILE A 88 2.98 -13.31 -0.89
CA ILE A 88 1.98 -12.55 -0.13
C ILE A 88 1.49 -11.38 -0.97
N ARG A 89 0.18 -11.24 -1.12
CA ARG A 89 -0.44 -10.10 -1.80
C ARG A 89 -0.75 -8.98 -0.80
N CYS A 90 -0.41 -7.76 -1.20
CA CYS A 90 -0.48 -6.57 -0.36
C CYS A 90 -1.15 -5.40 -1.10
N LEU A 91 -1.81 -4.53 -0.33
CA LEU A 91 -2.33 -3.25 -0.79
C LEU A 91 -1.86 -2.15 0.14
N LEU A 92 -1.14 -1.19 -0.43
CA LEU A 92 -0.74 0.05 0.22
C LEU A 92 -1.73 1.16 -0.13
N LEU A 93 -2.17 1.92 0.86
CA LEU A 93 -3.03 3.10 0.72
C LEU A 93 -2.31 4.32 1.33
N LEU A 94 -2.28 5.41 0.57
CA LEU A 94 -1.70 6.68 0.99
C LEU A 94 -2.38 7.86 0.29
N SER A 95 -2.24 9.07 0.85
CA SER A 95 -2.68 10.29 0.16
C SER A 95 -1.75 10.62 -1.00
N GLN A 96 -2.32 10.94 -2.17
CA GLN A 96 -1.54 11.42 -3.33
C GLN A 96 -0.78 12.71 -2.98
N THR A 97 -1.37 13.60 -2.18
CA THR A 97 -0.77 14.89 -1.80
C THR A 97 0.45 14.74 -0.90
N SER A 98 0.62 13.57 -0.25
CA SER A 98 1.82 13.30 0.54
C SER A 98 3.05 13.04 -0.33
N VAL A 99 2.86 12.57 -1.56
CA VAL A 99 3.95 12.20 -2.48
C VAL A 99 4.03 13.11 -3.71
N CYS A 100 2.92 13.74 -4.08
CA CYS A 100 2.83 14.75 -5.13
C CYS A 100 2.70 16.13 -4.47
N HIS A 101 3.80 16.86 -4.33
CA HIS A 101 3.70 18.25 -3.86
C HIS A 101 3.18 19.13 -5.01
N PRO A 102 2.12 19.95 -4.83
CA PRO A 102 1.61 20.85 -5.87
C PRO A 102 2.63 21.83 -6.48
N ARG A 103 3.80 22.04 -5.86
CA ARG A 103 4.89 22.89 -6.40
C ARG A 103 5.94 22.13 -7.20
N ALA A 104 6.00 20.81 -7.08
CA ALA A 104 6.86 19.98 -7.89
C ALA A 104 6.13 19.67 -9.20
N SER A 105 6.76 19.91 -10.35
CA SER A 105 6.25 19.54 -11.69
C SER A 105 6.09 18.04 -11.90
N VAL A 106 6.19 17.25 -10.83
CA VAL A 106 6.11 15.78 -10.81
C VAL A 106 4.66 15.41 -11.04
N THR A 107 4.42 14.67 -12.12
CA THR A 107 3.09 14.14 -12.39
C THR A 107 2.73 13.08 -11.34
N VAL A 108 1.43 12.87 -11.12
CA VAL A 108 0.97 11.82 -10.19
C VAL A 108 1.46 10.42 -10.61
N ASP A 109 1.63 10.19 -11.91
CA ASP A 109 2.15 8.91 -12.41
C ASP A 109 3.62 8.73 -12.06
N GLU A 110 4.41 9.79 -12.16
CA GLU A 110 5.81 9.78 -11.73
C GLU A 110 5.94 9.56 -10.21
N ALA A 111 5.04 10.16 -9.41
CA ALA A 111 4.98 9.89 -7.99
C ALA A 111 4.56 8.44 -7.69
N CYS A 112 3.62 7.82 -8.43
CA CYS A 112 3.31 6.40 -8.24
C CYS A 112 4.52 5.52 -8.56
N SER A 113 5.21 5.79 -9.68
CA SER A 113 6.41 5.06 -10.08
C SER A 113 7.49 5.14 -8.99
N GLN A 114 7.71 6.30 -8.40
CA GLN A 114 8.70 6.44 -7.33
C GLN A 114 8.32 5.68 -6.07
N VAL A 115 7.04 5.66 -5.68
CA VAL A 115 6.58 4.87 -4.52
C VAL A 115 6.69 3.37 -4.84
N ALA A 116 6.37 2.96 -6.07
CA ALA A 116 6.55 1.60 -6.57
C ALA A 116 8.03 1.17 -6.57
N ASP A 117 8.93 2.05 -6.99
CA ASP A 117 10.38 1.80 -6.95
C ASP A 117 10.87 1.65 -5.52
N LEU A 118 10.41 2.49 -4.59
CA LEU A 118 10.74 2.35 -3.18
C LEU A 118 10.26 1.01 -2.60
N LEU A 119 9.06 0.53 -2.97
CA LEU A 119 8.57 -0.80 -2.57
C LEU A 119 9.52 -1.90 -3.08
N GLN A 120 9.87 -1.83 -4.36
CA GLN A 120 10.73 -2.81 -5.04
C GLN A 120 12.17 -2.81 -4.50
N GLN A 121 12.69 -1.66 -4.07
CA GLN A 121 14.03 -1.52 -3.50
C GLN A 121 14.12 -1.86 -2.01
N THR A 122 12.99 -1.86 -1.29
CA THR A 122 13.00 -2.05 0.17
C THR A 122 12.92 -3.53 0.55
N TRP A 123 12.16 -4.32 -0.18
CA TRP A 123 11.95 -5.73 0.15
C TRP A 123 13.20 -6.62 0.01
N PRO A 124 14.01 -6.52 -1.07
CA PRO A 124 15.21 -7.37 -1.24
C PRO A 124 16.28 -7.16 -0.16
N VAL A 125 16.28 -5.99 0.49
CA VAL A 125 17.19 -5.68 1.61
C VAL A 125 16.81 -6.44 2.89
N ILE A 126 15.56 -6.89 2.99
CA ILE A 126 14.98 -7.45 4.22
C ILE A 126 14.78 -8.96 4.09
N SER A 127 14.49 -9.44 2.89
CA SER A 127 14.28 -10.86 2.62
C SER A 127 15.29 -11.35 1.60
N ALA A 128 16.09 -12.35 1.97
CA ALA A 128 17.06 -12.98 1.07
C ALA A 128 16.33 -13.60 -0.12
N GLY A 129 16.82 -13.33 -1.34
CA GLY A 129 16.12 -13.73 -2.57
C GLY A 129 14.74 -13.09 -2.74
N GLY A 130 14.40 -12.10 -1.91
CA GLY A 130 13.09 -11.48 -1.88
C GLY A 130 12.85 -10.60 -3.09
N GLN A 131 11.67 -10.73 -3.69
CA GLN A 131 11.23 -9.87 -4.80
C GLN A 131 9.91 -9.22 -4.46
N CYS A 132 9.83 -7.91 -4.67
CA CYS A 132 8.58 -7.18 -4.60
C CYS A 132 8.16 -6.83 -6.02
N ARG A 133 6.92 -7.16 -6.40
CA ARG A 133 6.38 -6.88 -7.73
C ARG A 133 5.14 -6.03 -7.60
N VAL A 134 5.15 -4.85 -8.21
CA VAL A 134 3.97 -4.00 -8.29
C VAL A 134 3.07 -4.49 -9.43
N GLU A 135 1.83 -4.82 -9.08
CA GLU A 135 0.84 -5.36 -10.01
C GLU A 135 -0.04 -4.25 -10.60
N ARG A 136 -0.43 -3.27 -9.78
CA ARG A 136 -1.29 -2.16 -10.23
C ARG A 136 -1.22 -0.96 -9.30
N CYS A 137 -1.19 0.25 -9.88
CA CYS A 137 -1.49 1.51 -9.20
C CYS A 137 -2.96 1.90 -9.46
N PHE A 138 -3.68 2.37 -8.44
CA PHE A 138 -5.01 2.95 -8.56
C PHE A 138 -5.02 4.38 -8.05
N ARG A 139 -5.66 5.26 -8.80
CA ARG A 139 -5.80 6.68 -8.47
C ARG A 139 -7.28 6.97 -8.28
N VAL A 140 -7.70 7.15 -7.03
CA VAL A 140 -9.10 7.40 -6.68
C VAL A 140 -9.24 8.84 -6.22
N VAL A 141 -10.13 9.59 -6.87
CA VAL A 141 -10.52 10.94 -6.44
C VAL A 141 -11.92 10.89 -5.81
N ARG A 142 -12.37 11.89 -5.06
CA ARG A 142 -13.77 11.99 -4.60
C ARG A 142 -14.46 13.17 -5.31
N PRO A 143 -15.77 13.10 -5.65
CA PRO A 143 -16.69 11.96 -5.53
C PRO A 143 -16.64 11.12 -6.80
N ASP A 144 -15.93 10.00 -6.78
CA ASP A 144 -15.63 9.29 -8.01
C ASP A 144 -16.35 7.94 -8.10
N THR A 145 -17.17 7.81 -9.13
CA THR A 145 -17.72 6.53 -9.63
C THR A 145 -16.86 5.94 -10.75
N SER A 146 -15.63 6.46 -10.95
CA SER A 146 -14.75 6.02 -12.03
C SER A 146 -14.45 4.53 -11.99
N GLU A 147 -14.02 4.07 -13.15
CA GLU A 147 -13.41 2.76 -13.35
C GLU A 147 -12.26 2.49 -12.36
N GLN A 148 -11.55 3.52 -11.88
CA GLN A 148 -10.46 3.35 -10.90
C GLN A 148 -10.98 2.91 -9.54
N TYR A 149 -12.06 3.51 -9.04
CA TYR A 149 -12.67 3.09 -7.78
C TYR A 149 -13.29 1.70 -7.89
N VAL A 150 -13.90 1.37 -9.04
CA VAL A 150 -14.41 0.01 -9.31
C VAL A 150 -13.27 -1.00 -9.37
N ALA A 151 -12.19 -0.70 -10.09
CA ALA A 151 -11.02 -1.56 -10.21
C ALA A 151 -10.32 -1.77 -8.86
N LEU A 152 -10.24 -0.73 -8.03
CA LEU A 152 -9.73 -0.83 -6.66
C LEU A 152 -10.61 -1.78 -5.83
N LYS A 153 -11.94 -1.63 -5.87
CA LYS A 153 -12.86 -2.55 -5.18
C LYS A 153 -12.69 -3.99 -5.65
N THR A 154 -12.51 -4.22 -6.95
CA THR A 154 -12.27 -5.55 -7.52
C THR A 154 -10.93 -6.13 -7.06
N ALA A 155 -9.86 -5.33 -7.03
CA ALA A 155 -8.56 -5.77 -6.54
C ALA A 155 -8.61 -6.12 -5.06
N VAL A 156 -9.29 -5.30 -4.26
CA VAL A 156 -9.54 -5.55 -2.84
C VAL A 156 -10.33 -6.84 -2.62
N GLN A 157 -11.34 -7.11 -3.46
CA GLN A 157 -12.07 -8.39 -3.43
C GLN A 157 -11.16 -9.58 -3.74
N SER A 158 -10.18 -9.43 -4.63
CA SER A 158 -9.24 -10.49 -4.93
C SER A 158 -8.32 -10.83 -3.74
N LEU A 159 -8.05 -9.85 -2.87
CA LEU A 159 -7.24 -10.00 -1.65
C LEU A 159 -8.00 -10.67 -0.50
N MET A 160 -9.33 -10.76 -0.60
CA MET A 160 -10.12 -11.46 0.40
C MET A 160 -9.75 -12.95 0.34
N PRO A 161 -9.60 -13.63 1.49
CA PRO A 161 -9.52 -15.08 1.49
C PRO A 161 -10.74 -15.58 0.71
N ARG A 162 -10.52 -16.31 -0.40
CA ARG A 162 -11.60 -17.13 -0.97
C ARG A 162 -11.92 -18.09 0.14
N GLY A 163 -13.06 -17.88 0.82
CA GLY A 163 -13.42 -18.64 2.00
C GLY A 163 -13.11 -20.10 1.74
N ILE A 164 -12.36 -20.72 2.66
CA ILE A 164 -12.48 -22.15 2.83
C ILE A 164 -13.97 -22.35 2.99
N ALA A 165 -14.59 -22.96 1.99
CA ALA A 165 -15.93 -23.49 2.11
C ALA A 165 -15.81 -24.59 3.17
N THR A 166 -15.85 -24.20 4.43
CA THR A 166 -16.07 -25.16 5.50
C THR A 166 -17.55 -25.51 5.38
N ILE A 167 -17.84 -26.46 4.50
CA ILE A 167 -18.97 -27.35 4.70
C ILE A 167 -18.66 -28.07 6.01
N ILE A 168 -19.13 -27.52 7.12
CA ILE A 168 -19.39 -28.31 8.30
C ILE A 168 -20.88 -28.63 8.22
N ARG A 169 -21.17 -29.91 8.01
CA ARG A 169 -22.53 -30.49 8.09
C ARG A 169 -23.03 -30.44 9.52
#